data_AF-A0A011NKD8-F1
#
_entry.id   AF-A0A011NKD8-F1
#
_cell.length_a   1.000
_cell.length_b   1.000
_cell.length_c   1.000
_cell.angle_alpha   90.00
_cell.angle_beta   90.00
_cell.angle_gamma   90.00
#
_symmetry.space_group_name_H-M   'P 1'
#
loop_
_entity.id
_entity.type
_entity.pdbx_description
1 polymer ?
#
loop_
_entity_poly.entity_id
_entity_poly.type
_entity_poly.pdbx_seq_one_letter_code
_entity_poly.pdbx_strand_id
1 'polypeptide(L)'
;MPRPSFFFLASSALIPCVAAPAAPPAGSFGFDWLRPSSARCSVISETALKDFRSCEYHADGTFGLRDPAFACRRNEKSEYLVYESKAACVRNLETMKANAP
;
A
#
# COMPACT_ATOMS: atom_id res chain seq x y z
N MET A 1 -47.65 34.10 24.80
CA MET A 1 -46.34 33.50 25.14
C MET A 1 -45.79 32.83 23.88
N PRO A 2 -44.76 33.38 23.21
CA PRO A 2 -44.20 32.79 22.01
C PRO A 2 -43.09 31.78 22.35
N ARG A 3 -43.01 30.72 21.55
CA ARG A 3 -42.11 29.56 21.68
C ARG A 3 -40.77 29.91 21.00
N PRO A 4 -39.60 29.67 21.62
CA PRO A 4 -38.34 30.00 20.98
C PRO A 4 -37.97 28.91 19.97
N SER A 5 -37.85 29.31 18.70
CA SER A 5 -37.30 28.49 17.62
C SER A 5 -35.78 28.41 17.79
N PHE A 6 -35.28 27.23 18.14
CA PHE A 6 -33.84 26.94 18.10
C PHE A 6 -33.42 26.66 16.65
N PHE A 7 -32.77 27.65 16.04
CA PHE A 7 -32.01 27.46 14.80
C PHE A 7 -30.75 26.65 15.11
N PHE A 8 -30.74 25.38 14.73
CA PHE A 8 -29.53 24.57 14.69
C PHE A 8 -28.69 24.99 13.47
N LEU A 9 -27.60 25.70 13.71
CA LEU A 9 -26.56 25.96 12.71
C LEU A 9 -25.70 24.70 12.56
N ALA A 10 -25.94 23.93 11.50
CA ALA A 10 -25.06 22.83 11.09
C ALA A 10 -23.74 23.40 10.56
N SER A 11 -22.69 23.36 11.38
CA SER A 11 -21.32 23.63 10.94
C SER A 11 -20.76 22.38 10.27
N SER A 12 -20.78 22.34 8.94
CA SER A 12 -20.08 21.33 8.15
C SER A 12 -18.57 21.56 8.26
N ALA A 13 -17.89 20.80 9.12
CA ALA A 13 -16.44 20.75 9.13
C ALA A 13 -15.95 20.10 7.83
N LEU A 14 -15.27 20.88 6.99
CA LEU A 14 -14.53 20.38 5.83
C LEU A 14 -13.36 19.54 6.34
N ILE A 15 -13.55 18.22 6.42
CA ILE A 15 -12.45 17.28 6.66
C ILE A 15 -11.59 17.32 5.39
N PRO A 16 -10.31 17.72 5.47
CA PRO A 16 -9.42 17.62 4.32
C PRO A 16 -9.24 16.13 3.99
N CYS A 17 -9.78 15.74 2.85
CA CYS A 17 -9.60 14.40 2.29
C CYS A 17 -8.13 14.28 1.86
N VAL A 18 -7.28 13.78 2.76
CA VAL A 18 -5.92 13.39 2.40
C VAL A 18 -6.06 12.14 1.55
N ALA A 19 -5.99 12.32 0.23
CA ALA A 19 -6.01 11.21 -0.71
C ALA A 19 -4.81 10.30 -0.41
N ALA A 20 -5.08 9.03 -0.14
CA ALA A 20 -4.02 8.03 -0.04
C ALA A 20 -3.21 8.03 -1.34
N PRO A 21 -1.88 7.86 -1.27
CA PRO A 21 -1.05 7.82 -2.47
C PRO A 21 -1.56 6.73 -3.41
N ALA A 22 -1.80 7.08 -4.67
CA ALA A 22 -2.40 6.17 -5.65
C ALA A 22 -1.40 5.13 -6.20
N ALA A 23 -0.10 5.37 -6.04
CA ALA A 23 0.97 4.50 -6.52
C ALA A 23 2.25 4.68 -5.68
N PRO A 24 3.11 3.67 -5.60
CA PRO A 24 4.42 3.81 -4.97
C PRO A 24 5.33 4.74 -5.80
N PRO A 25 6.20 5.54 -5.15
CA PRO A 25 7.17 6.37 -5.85
C PRO A 25 8.25 5.52 -6.55
N ALA A 26 8.85 6.08 -7.60
CA ALA A 26 10.01 5.47 -8.23
C ALA A 26 11.17 5.41 -7.23
N GLY A 27 11.96 4.33 -7.28
CA GLY A 27 13.04 4.10 -6.31
C GLY A 27 12.61 3.41 -5.02
N SER A 28 11.31 3.13 -4.83
CA SER A 28 10.83 2.20 -3.79
C SER A 28 11.40 0.79 -3.97
N PHE A 29 11.18 -0.08 -2.99
CA PHE A 29 11.74 -1.43 -2.96
C PHE A 29 10.64 -2.47 -2.89
N GLY A 30 10.71 -3.54 -3.67
CA GLY A 30 9.71 -4.59 -3.61
C GLY A 30 10.16 -5.96 -4.07
N PHE A 31 9.27 -6.92 -3.91
CA PHE A 31 9.44 -8.31 -4.34
C PHE A 31 8.10 -8.92 -4.76
N ASP A 32 8.13 -9.94 -5.60
CA ASP A 32 6.92 -10.66 -6.06
C ASP A 32 6.46 -11.66 -4.99
N TRP A 33 5.35 -11.35 -4.33
CA TRP A 33 4.74 -12.15 -3.27
C TRP A 33 4.27 -13.52 -3.76
N LEU A 34 3.85 -13.62 -5.03
CA LEU A 34 3.37 -14.88 -5.61
C LEU A 34 4.51 -15.77 -6.10
N ARG A 35 5.78 -15.37 -5.90
CA ARG A 35 6.96 -16.13 -6.34
C ARG A 35 8.02 -16.25 -5.24
N PRO A 36 7.67 -16.78 -4.04
CA PRO A 36 8.54 -16.74 -2.86
C PRO A 36 9.93 -17.35 -3.09
N SER A 37 10.03 -18.44 -3.85
CA SER A 37 11.29 -19.15 -4.12
C SER A 37 12.28 -18.37 -4.97
N SER A 38 11.81 -17.44 -5.81
CA SER A 38 12.66 -16.60 -6.68
C SER A 38 12.67 -15.12 -6.30
N ALA A 39 11.83 -14.73 -5.33
CA ALA A 39 11.67 -13.36 -4.90
C ALA A 39 12.97 -12.79 -4.30
N ARG A 40 13.27 -11.55 -4.71
CA ARG A 40 14.38 -10.74 -4.22
C ARG A 40 13.90 -9.32 -3.99
N CYS A 41 14.33 -8.72 -2.89
CA CYS A 41 14.09 -7.32 -2.62
C CYS A 41 14.89 -6.48 -3.61
N SER A 42 14.19 -5.77 -4.49
CA SER A 42 14.78 -5.05 -5.62
C SER A 42 14.19 -3.64 -5.72
N VAL A 43 14.95 -2.71 -6.29
CA VAL A 43 14.44 -1.36 -6.57
C VAL A 43 13.37 -1.43 -7.66
N ILE A 44 12.26 -0.73 -7.44
CA ILE A 44 11.17 -0.55 -8.40
C ILE A 44 11.52 0.65 -9.27
N SER A 45 11.82 0.37 -10.54
CA SER A 45 12.09 1.40 -11.55
C SER A 45 10.79 2.04 -12.05
N GLU A 46 10.90 3.21 -12.68
CA GLU A 46 9.76 3.85 -13.36
C GLU A 46 9.11 2.94 -14.41
N THR A 47 9.91 2.13 -15.11
CA THR A 47 9.39 1.16 -16.09
C THR A 47 8.56 0.09 -15.40
N ALA A 48 9.02 -0.42 -14.25
CA ALA A 48 8.25 -1.41 -13.49
C ALA A 48 6.93 -0.84 -12.98
N LEU A 49 6.90 0.44 -12.58
CA LEU A 49 5.66 1.11 -12.15
C LEU A 49 4.59 1.13 -13.26
N LYS A 50 5.00 1.33 -14.52
CA LYS A 50 4.09 1.35 -15.68
C LYS A 50 3.50 -0.01 -16.01
N ASP A 51 4.15 -1.09 -15.55
CA ASP A 51 3.68 -2.46 -15.78
C ASP A 51 2.63 -2.91 -14.74
N PHE A 52 2.45 -2.16 -13.65
CA PHE A 52 1.43 -2.46 -12.66
C PHE A 52 0.06 -2.03 -13.16
N ARG A 53 -0.90 -2.96 -13.14
CA ARG A 53 -2.29 -2.72 -13.55
C ARG A 53 -3.09 -2.01 -12.46
N SER A 54 -2.77 -2.31 -11.20
CA SER A 54 -3.39 -1.70 -10.03
C SER A 54 -2.40 -1.72 -8.87
N CYS A 55 -2.46 -0.71 -8.02
CA CYS A 55 -1.76 -0.66 -6.75
C CYS A 55 -2.75 -0.21 -5.67
N GLU A 56 -2.72 -0.89 -4.53
CA GLU A 56 -3.49 -0.51 -3.35
C GLU A 56 -2.54 -0.28 -2.19
N TYR A 57 -2.70 0.85 -1.49
CA TYR A 57 -1.89 1.16 -0.31
C TYR A 57 -2.53 0.57 0.95
N HIS A 58 -1.74 -0.21 1.69
CA HIS A 58 -2.12 -0.79 2.96
C HIS A 58 -1.26 -0.19 4.07
N ALA A 59 -1.84 0.72 4.84
CA ALA A 59 -1.13 1.42 5.93
C ALA A 59 -0.70 0.47 7.06
N ASP A 60 -1.50 -0.58 7.34
CA ASP A 60 -1.23 -1.56 8.40
C ASP A 60 -0.54 -2.83 7.89
N GLY A 61 -0.08 -2.82 6.63
CA GLY A 61 0.45 -3.98 5.95
C GLY A 61 -0.62 -4.90 5.36
N THR A 62 -0.17 -5.97 4.71
CA THR A 62 -1.03 -6.88 3.93
C THR A 62 -0.42 -8.29 3.88
N PHE A 63 -1.22 -9.31 3.55
CA PHE A 63 -0.79 -10.71 3.48
C PHE A 63 -0.09 -11.24 4.74
N GLY A 64 -0.54 -10.81 5.92
CA GLY A 64 0.06 -11.21 7.21
C GLY A 64 1.37 -10.49 7.55
N LEU A 65 1.79 -9.54 6.72
CA LEU A 65 2.92 -8.64 6.94
C LEU A 65 2.43 -7.32 7.55
N ARG A 66 3.23 -6.69 8.41
CA ARG A 66 2.79 -5.56 9.26
C ARG A 66 3.31 -4.19 8.83
N ASP A 67 4.27 -4.16 7.91
CA ASP A 67 4.83 -2.90 7.45
C ASP A 67 3.93 -2.27 6.38
N PRO A 68 3.75 -0.94 6.37
CA PRO A 68 3.00 -0.25 5.34
C PRO A 68 3.56 -0.57 3.94
N ALA A 69 2.68 -0.92 3.02
CA ALA A 69 3.08 -1.38 1.69
C ALA A 69 2.04 -1.05 0.63
N PHE A 70 2.49 -0.95 -0.62
CA PHE A 70 1.61 -1.07 -1.77
C PHE A 70 1.56 -2.52 -2.24
N ALA A 71 0.35 -3.05 -2.40
CA ALA A 71 0.13 -4.30 -3.14
C ALA A 71 -0.14 -3.95 -4.61
N CYS A 72 0.84 -4.20 -5.47
CA CYS A 72 0.79 -3.85 -6.89
C CYS A 72 0.66 -5.09 -7.77
N ARG A 73 -0.48 -5.22 -8.46
CA ARG A 73 -0.75 -6.34 -9.36
C ARG A 73 -0.15 -6.06 -10.74
N ARG A 74 0.72 -6.95 -11.22
CA ARG A 74 1.21 -6.90 -12.61
C ARG A 74 0.34 -7.75 -13.53
N ASN A 75 -0.02 -8.94 -13.08
CA ASN A 75 -0.95 -9.86 -13.73
C ASN A 75 -1.41 -10.93 -12.73
N GLU A 76 -2.23 -11.90 -13.16
CA GLU A 76 -2.76 -12.96 -12.30
C GLU A 76 -1.70 -13.83 -11.59
N LYS A 77 -0.45 -13.85 -12.07
CA LYS A 77 0.66 -14.68 -11.58
C LYS A 77 1.81 -13.86 -11.01
N SER A 78 1.58 -12.58 -10.72
CA SER A 78 2.61 -11.67 -10.23
C SER A 78 1.99 -10.49 -9.48
N GLU A 79 2.31 -10.39 -8.20
CA GLU A 79 1.86 -9.33 -7.31
C GLU A 79 3.03 -8.89 -6.45
N TYR A 80 3.36 -7.60 -6.53
CA TYR A 80 4.49 -7.03 -5.83
C TYR A 80 4.05 -6.38 -4.54
N LEU A 81 4.76 -6.66 -3.45
CA LEU A 81 4.72 -5.81 -2.26
C LEU A 81 5.83 -4.78 -2.37
N VAL A 82 5.43 -3.51 -2.38
CA VAL A 82 6.34 -2.38 -2.57
C VAL A 82 6.35 -1.52 -1.31
N TYR A 83 7.55 -1.32 -0.78
CA TYR A 83 7.84 -0.61 0.46
C TYR A 83 8.67 0.64 0.16
N GLU A 84 8.52 1.65 1.01
CA GLU A 84 9.32 2.87 0.93
C GLU A 84 10.81 2.61 1.19
N SER A 85 11.13 1.72 2.14
CA SER A 85 12.51 1.45 2.55
C SER A 85 12.99 0.04 2.17
N LYS A 86 14.28 -0.05 1.83
CA LYS A 86 14.96 -1.33 1.58
C LYS A 86 14.89 -2.26 2.80
N ALA A 87 15.00 -1.72 4.01
CA ALA A 87 14.97 -2.49 5.24
C ALA A 87 13.61 -3.17 5.47
N ALA A 88 12.50 -2.46 5.22
CA ALA A 88 11.16 -3.04 5.28
C ALA A 88 11.00 -4.15 4.22
N CYS A 89 11.40 -3.89 2.98
CA CYS A 89 11.33 -4.87 1.92
C CYS A 89 12.12 -6.16 2.23
N VAL A 90 13.35 -6.06 2.76
CA VAL A 90 14.15 -7.23 3.16
C VAL A 90 13.48 -7.99 4.30
N ARG A 91 13.06 -7.32 5.37
CA ARG A 91 12.43 -7.98 6.52
C ARG A 91 11.16 -8.75 6.11
N ASN A 92 10.30 -8.13 5.31
CA ASN A 92 9.05 -8.77 4.88
C ASN A 92 9.29 -9.89 3.87
N LEU A 93 10.33 -9.79 3.04
CA LEU A 93 10.75 -10.88 2.16
C LEU A 93 11.19 -12.10 2.97
N GLU A 94 11.98 -11.90 4.04
CA GLU A 94 12.39 -12.98 4.92
C GLU A 94 11.19 -13.59 5.66
N THR A 95 10.25 -12.77 6.14
CA THR A 95 9.01 -13.25 6.75
C THR A 95 8.16 -14.05 5.76
N MET A 96 7.99 -13.58 4.52
CA MET A 96 7.31 -14.33 3.47
C MET A 96 7.98 -15.69 3.26
N LYS A 97 9.30 -15.72 3.11
CA LYS A 97 10.05 -16.96 2.85
C LYS A 97 9.97 -17.95 4.02
N ALA A 98 9.97 -17.45 5.25
CA ALA A 98 9.83 -18.29 6.44
C ALA A 98 8.44 -18.92 6.57
N ASN A 99 7.40 -18.28 6.02
CA ASN A 99 6.01 -18.72 6.09
C ASN A 99 5.50 -19.36 4.79
N ALA A 100 6.29 -19.33 3.72
CA ALA A 100 5.94 -19.98 2.46
C ALA A 100 5.94 -21.51 2.67
N PRO A 101 4.91 -22.23 2.17
CA PRO A 101 4.82 -23.68 2.28
C PRO A 101 5.94 -24.39 1.50
#